data_AF-A0A4P5W0Y8-F1
#
_entry.id   AF-A0A4P5W0Y8-F1
#
_cell.length_a   1.000
_cell.length_b   1.000
_cell.length_c   1.000
_cell.angle_alpha   90.00
_cell.angle_beta   90.00
_cell.angle_gamma   90.00
#
_symmetry.space_group_name_H-M   'P 1'
#
loop_
_entity.id
_entity.type
_entity.pdbx_description
1 polymer ?
#
loop_
_entity_poly.entity_id
_entity_poly.type
_entity_poly.pdbx_seq_one_letter_code
_entity_poly.pdbx_strand_id
1 'polypeptide(L)'
;MTRRLSTFALCLGSACSDYEVQNLTVQDVFTQEEDPPADVLFVVDNSASMVEEQAILAANFGAFVELLGDTTADYRIGVTTTDAADAGILVGPVLTPDTPDVVSAFQDEVSVGTSGSRDEQGLAMAVFGVRPDVNPDFMRSEAVGHVVFVSDEDDHSANEAAEYAGSLRGAAPGESLTAHALVGDVPAGCLSGTSAANAGTRYLAVAEATGGLTESICADDYGPVLVVLGLAVAGWNPTFILSDIPAQDTLEVNVDGVIIPEREIDGWTYSIGDNAIVFSGRAIPRPGMKLVVSYQRGG
;
A
#
# COMPACT_ATOMS: atom_id res chain seq x y z
N MET A 1 3.43 -62.33 -81.75
CA MET A 1 4.43 -61.34 -81.28
C MET A 1 3.75 -60.40 -80.29
N THR A 2 3.78 -60.74 -79.01
CA THR A 2 3.04 -60.03 -77.95
C THR A 2 4.00 -59.16 -77.14
N ARG A 3 3.81 -57.83 -77.22
CA ARG A 3 4.51 -56.82 -76.42
C ARG A 3 3.96 -56.84 -74.98
N ARG A 4 4.85 -56.91 -73.97
CA ARG A 4 4.52 -56.62 -72.57
C ARG A 4 4.68 -55.11 -72.32
N LEU A 5 3.63 -54.46 -71.83
CA LEU A 5 3.66 -53.11 -71.27
C LEU A 5 3.84 -53.22 -69.76
N SER A 6 4.89 -52.60 -69.21
CA SER A 6 5.07 -52.42 -67.78
C SER A 6 4.38 -51.13 -67.33
N THR A 7 3.40 -51.25 -66.44
CA THR A 7 2.75 -50.11 -65.77
C THR A 7 3.57 -49.71 -64.54
N PHE A 8 4.09 -48.50 -64.53
CA PHE A 8 4.79 -47.90 -63.40
C PHE A 8 3.75 -47.22 -62.49
N ALA A 9 3.56 -47.71 -61.27
CA ALA A 9 2.68 -47.10 -60.28
C ALA A 9 3.43 -45.97 -59.55
N LEU A 10 2.99 -44.74 -59.76
CA LEU A 10 3.52 -43.55 -59.11
C LEU A 10 2.84 -43.42 -57.73
N CYS A 11 3.56 -43.72 -56.65
CA CYS A 11 3.11 -43.43 -55.28
C CYS A 11 3.31 -41.93 -55.00
N LEU A 12 2.21 -41.18 -54.92
CA LEU A 12 2.21 -39.85 -54.33
C LEU A 12 2.28 -40.00 -52.80
N GLY A 13 3.46 -39.75 -52.23
CA GLY A 13 3.61 -39.57 -50.80
C GLY A 13 3.02 -38.24 -50.37
N SER A 14 1.89 -38.26 -49.69
CA SER A 14 1.40 -37.14 -48.89
C SER A 14 2.35 -36.95 -47.70
N ALA A 15 3.24 -35.96 -47.80
CA ALA A 15 3.99 -35.44 -46.67
C ALA A 15 3.03 -34.59 -45.82
N CYS A 16 2.37 -35.19 -44.83
CA CYS A 16 1.85 -34.43 -43.70
C CYS A 16 3.07 -33.93 -42.91
N SER A 17 3.36 -32.63 -42.97
CA SER A 17 4.19 -32.02 -41.93
C SER A 17 3.32 -31.89 -40.69
N ASP A 18 3.44 -32.84 -39.76
CA ASP A 18 3.06 -32.57 -38.39
C ASP A 18 3.99 -31.47 -37.89
N TYR A 19 3.50 -30.23 -37.90
CA TYR A 19 4.07 -29.19 -37.05
C TYR A 19 3.67 -29.58 -35.63
N GLU A 20 4.52 -30.35 -34.98
CA GLU A 20 4.50 -30.50 -33.53
C GLU A 20 4.76 -29.10 -32.96
N VAL A 21 3.68 -28.39 -32.64
CA VAL A 21 3.75 -27.14 -31.88
C VAL A 21 4.37 -27.54 -30.56
N GLN A 22 5.67 -27.32 -30.43
CA GLN A 22 6.32 -27.48 -29.14
C GLN A 22 5.75 -26.39 -28.24
N ASN A 23 4.80 -26.80 -27.40
CA ASN A 23 4.33 -26.01 -26.26
C ASN A 23 5.54 -25.82 -25.35
N LEU A 24 6.28 -24.74 -25.63
CA LEU A 24 7.42 -24.30 -24.84
C LEU A 24 6.87 -23.79 -23.53
N THR A 25 7.03 -24.61 -22.51
CA THR A 25 6.74 -24.23 -21.13
C THR A 25 7.78 -23.21 -20.72
N VAL A 26 7.31 -22.02 -20.36
CA VAL A 26 8.11 -20.95 -19.78
C VAL A 26 7.96 -21.02 -18.27
N GLN A 27 9.04 -20.70 -17.58
CA GLN A 27 9.07 -20.60 -16.13
C GLN A 27 9.79 -19.31 -15.77
N ASP A 28 9.03 -18.33 -15.34
CA ASP A 28 9.58 -17.11 -14.77
C ASP A 28 9.80 -17.29 -13.27
N VAL A 29 10.91 -16.76 -12.80
CA VAL A 29 11.30 -16.84 -11.39
C VAL A 29 11.59 -15.43 -10.92
N PHE A 30 10.86 -15.01 -9.90
CA PHE A 30 11.05 -13.74 -9.22
C PHE A 30 11.42 -13.99 -7.77
N THR A 31 12.09 -13.01 -7.19
CA THR A 31 12.29 -12.92 -5.73
C THR A 31 11.63 -11.64 -5.30
N GLN A 32 10.84 -11.68 -4.24
CA GLN A 32 10.43 -10.44 -3.58
C GLN A 32 11.69 -9.84 -2.97
N GLU A 33 12.16 -8.73 -3.52
CA GLU A 33 13.30 -8.00 -2.98
C GLU A 33 12.99 -7.55 -1.54
N GLU A 34 14.03 -7.38 -0.72
CA GLU A 34 13.85 -6.73 0.57
C GLU A 34 13.47 -5.28 0.31
N ASP A 35 12.21 -4.94 0.59
CA ASP A 35 11.71 -3.59 0.44
C ASP A 35 12.38 -2.65 1.46
N PRO A 36 12.58 -1.37 1.09
CA PRO A 36 13.07 -0.37 2.01
C PRO A 36 12.22 -0.33 3.29
N PRO A 37 12.82 0.06 4.44
CA PRO A 37 12.05 0.32 5.64
C PRO A 37 10.91 1.32 5.39
N ALA A 38 9.94 1.41 6.30
CA ALA A 38 8.85 2.36 6.17
C ALA A 38 8.68 3.20 7.43
N ASP A 39 8.40 4.49 7.27
CA ASP A 39 8.20 5.41 8.38
C ASP A 39 6.85 6.10 8.26
N VAL A 40 6.01 6.00 9.29
CA VAL A 40 4.62 6.46 9.28
C VAL A 40 4.42 7.52 10.35
N LEU A 41 4.04 8.73 9.95
CA LEU A 41 3.65 9.81 10.87
C LEU A 41 2.13 9.90 10.92
N PHE A 42 1.54 9.67 12.09
CA PHE A 42 0.15 10.01 12.36
C PHE A 42 0.08 11.46 12.86
N VAL A 43 -0.74 12.27 12.20
CA VAL A 43 -1.06 13.63 12.62
C VAL A 43 -2.52 13.62 13.06
N VAL A 44 -2.72 13.64 14.37
CA VAL A 44 -4.01 13.40 15.00
C VAL A 44 -4.54 14.70 15.57
N ASP A 45 -5.75 15.07 15.17
CA ASP A 45 -6.39 16.22 15.77
C ASP A 45 -6.70 15.97 17.26
N ASN A 46 -6.25 16.92 18.08
CA ASN A 46 -6.40 16.95 19.53
C ASN A 46 -7.45 17.98 19.98
N SER A 47 -8.37 18.37 19.10
CA SER A 47 -9.52 19.19 19.42
C SER A 47 -10.53 18.47 20.32
N ALA A 48 -11.52 19.22 20.81
CA ALA A 48 -12.50 18.73 21.78
C ALA A 48 -13.45 17.65 21.24
N SER A 49 -13.66 17.60 19.93
CA SER A 49 -14.61 16.70 19.27
C SER A 49 -14.04 15.34 18.93
N MET A 50 -12.71 15.19 18.91
CA MET A 50 -12.03 13.98 18.43
C MET A 50 -11.98 12.80 19.41
N VAL A 51 -12.72 12.82 20.52
CA VAL A 51 -12.63 11.77 21.55
C VAL A 51 -13.01 10.40 20.96
N GLU A 52 -14.13 10.35 20.25
CA GLU A 52 -14.66 9.14 19.65
C GLU A 52 -13.74 8.61 18.54
N GLU A 53 -13.25 9.49 17.67
CA GLU A 53 -12.38 9.18 16.53
C GLU A 53 -11.02 8.65 17.00
N GLN A 54 -10.41 9.26 18.02
CA GLN A 54 -9.18 8.77 18.65
C GLN A 54 -9.38 7.35 19.19
N ALA A 55 -10.53 7.06 19.82
CA ALA A 55 -10.84 5.73 20.34
C ALA A 55 -11.05 4.69 19.22
N ILE A 56 -11.71 5.06 18.11
CA ILE A 56 -11.89 4.19 16.94
C ILE A 56 -10.53 3.88 16.29
N LEU A 57 -9.66 4.88 16.15
CA LEU A 57 -8.31 4.70 15.61
C LEU A 57 -7.47 3.78 16.51
N ALA A 58 -7.48 4.02 17.82
CA ALA A 58 -6.80 3.18 18.82
C ALA A 58 -7.28 1.71 18.79
N ALA A 59 -8.59 1.50 18.63
CA ALA A 59 -9.18 0.17 18.58
C ALA A 59 -8.83 -0.59 17.29
N ASN A 60 -8.72 0.11 16.17
CA ASN A 60 -8.47 -0.50 14.86
C ASN A 60 -6.98 -0.63 14.51
N PHE A 61 -6.09 0.01 15.27
CA PHE A 61 -4.64 -0.13 15.07
C PHE A 61 -4.12 -1.57 15.22
N GLY A 62 -4.84 -2.41 15.99
CA GLY A 62 -4.54 -3.85 16.05
C GLY A 62 -4.50 -4.50 14.67
N ALA A 63 -5.40 -4.14 13.75
CA ALA A 63 -5.42 -4.67 12.39
C ALA A 63 -4.19 -4.25 11.56
N PHE A 64 -3.70 -3.02 11.77
CA PHE A 64 -2.47 -2.52 11.16
C PHE A 64 -1.26 -3.32 11.64
N VAL A 65 -1.12 -3.49 12.96
CA VAL A 65 0.01 -4.23 13.55
C VAL A 65 -0.09 -5.73 13.28
N GLU A 66 -1.27 -6.34 13.29
CA GLU A 66 -1.41 -7.77 12.94
C GLU A 66 -0.90 -8.04 11.53
N LEU A 67 -1.20 -7.14 10.59
CA LEU A 67 -0.66 -7.25 9.24
C LEU A 67 0.88 -7.17 9.25
N LEU A 68 1.46 -6.22 9.98
CA LEU A 68 2.92 -6.02 10.05
C LEU A 68 3.64 -7.05 10.92
N GLY A 69 3.01 -7.60 11.95
CA GLY A 69 3.57 -8.59 12.88
C GLY A 69 3.74 -9.96 12.25
N ASP A 70 3.00 -10.22 11.17
CA ASP A 70 3.22 -11.35 10.28
C ASP A 70 4.38 -11.10 9.29
N THR A 71 5.02 -9.93 9.30
CA THR A 71 6.08 -9.55 8.38
C THR A 71 7.43 -9.35 9.08
N THR A 72 8.51 -9.29 8.30
CA THR A 72 9.81 -8.77 8.75
C THR A 72 9.94 -7.27 8.47
N ALA A 73 8.84 -6.53 8.32
CA ALA A 73 8.86 -5.13 7.93
C ALA A 73 9.58 -4.29 8.98
N ASP A 74 10.56 -3.52 8.53
CA ASP A 74 11.30 -2.58 9.35
C ASP A 74 10.57 -1.24 9.35
N TYR A 75 9.68 -1.04 10.32
CA TYR A 75 8.87 0.17 10.40
C TYR A 75 9.24 1.10 11.56
N ARG A 76 8.92 2.39 11.40
CA ARG A 76 8.82 3.36 12.48
C ARG A 76 7.46 4.05 12.44
N ILE A 77 6.88 4.27 13.61
CA ILE A 77 5.61 4.98 13.75
C ILE A 77 5.82 6.11 14.76
N GLY A 78 5.38 7.30 14.38
CA GLY A 78 5.34 8.47 15.25
C GLY A 78 3.95 9.06 15.25
N VAL A 79 3.56 9.65 16.38
CA VAL A 79 2.30 10.41 16.52
C VAL A 79 2.63 11.85 16.88
N THR A 80 2.05 12.80 16.16
CA THR A 80 2.03 14.23 16.48
C THR A 80 0.60 14.75 16.41
N THR A 81 0.37 15.98 16.90
CA THR A 81 -0.95 16.62 16.88
C THR A 81 -1.09 17.62 15.73
N THR A 82 -2.29 18.20 15.59
CA THR A 82 -2.57 19.37 14.74
C THR A 82 -2.21 20.71 15.40
N ASP A 83 -1.81 20.73 16.69
CA ASP A 83 -1.57 21.96 17.42
C ASP A 83 -0.21 22.59 17.06
N ALA A 84 -0.24 23.81 16.54
CA ALA A 84 0.97 24.54 16.20
C ALA A 84 1.92 24.80 17.39
N ALA A 85 1.41 24.76 18.63
CA ALA A 85 2.22 24.86 19.83
C ALA A 85 3.16 23.66 20.03
N ASP A 86 2.80 22.49 19.49
CA ASP A 86 3.59 21.27 19.58
C ASP A 86 4.74 21.25 18.56
N ALA A 87 4.70 22.14 17.56
CA ALA A 87 5.76 22.32 16.56
C ALA A 87 6.18 21.02 15.84
N GLY A 88 5.25 20.07 15.68
CA GLY A 88 5.49 18.76 15.06
C GLY A 88 6.31 17.79 15.91
N ILE A 89 6.54 18.10 17.19
CA ILE A 89 7.24 17.18 18.10
C ILE A 89 6.35 15.97 18.35
N LEU A 90 6.93 14.76 18.30
CA LEU A 90 6.19 13.54 18.58
C LEU A 90 5.69 13.51 20.04
N VAL A 91 4.45 13.05 20.22
CA VAL A 91 3.77 12.90 21.51
C VAL A 91 4.50 11.88 22.39
N GLY A 92 4.98 10.79 21.78
CA GLY A 92 5.67 9.70 22.44
C GLY A 92 6.98 9.31 21.74
N PRO A 93 7.65 8.25 22.24
CA PRO A 93 8.78 7.66 21.54
C PRO A 93 8.41 7.15 20.14
N VAL A 94 9.40 6.98 19.27
CA VAL A 94 9.18 6.29 17.99
C VAL A 94 8.89 4.82 18.26
N LEU A 95 7.77 4.32 17.77
CA LEU A 95 7.39 2.92 17.87
C LEU A 95 8.02 2.11 16.73
N THR A 96 8.56 0.93 17.03
CA THR A 96 9.23 0.05 16.09
C THR A 96 8.76 -1.41 16.28
N PRO A 97 9.15 -2.36 15.41
CA PRO A 97 8.89 -3.78 15.63
C PRO A 97 9.39 -4.32 16.98
N ASP A 98 10.42 -3.68 17.57
CA ASP A 98 11.00 -4.07 18.85
C ASP A 98 10.30 -3.43 20.06
N THR A 99 9.33 -2.53 19.83
CA THR A 99 8.54 -1.93 20.91
C THR A 99 7.72 -3.00 21.64
N PRO A 100 7.88 -3.18 22.96
CA PRO A 100 7.06 -4.11 23.72
C PRO A 100 5.59 -3.68 23.69
N ASP A 101 4.70 -4.61 23.31
CA ASP A 101 3.25 -4.34 23.20
C ASP A 101 2.95 -3.08 22.37
N VAL A 102 3.45 -3.05 21.14
CA VAL A 102 3.33 -1.91 20.22
C VAL A 102 1.88 -1.45 20.02
N VAL A 103 0.90 -2.36 20.13
CA VAL A 103 -0.52 -2.00 20.07
C VAL A 103 -0.89 -1.12 21.27
N SER A 104 -0.59 -1.56 22.49
CA SER A 104 -0.85 -0.73 23.68
C SER A 104 -0.07 0.58 23.65
N ALA A 105 1.19 0.56 23.20
CA ALA A 105 2.00 1.76 23.10
C ALA A 105 1.40 2.79 22.13
N PHE A 106 0.93 2.35 20.96
CA PHE A 106 0.25 3.23 20.01
C PHE A 106 -1.07 3.75 20.57
N GLN A 107 -1.86 2.91 21.25
CA GLN A 107 -3.11 3.33 21.87
C GLN A 107 -2.90 4.46 22.90
N ASP A 108 -1.79 4.41 23.64
CA ASP A 108 -1.40 5.47 24.56
C ASP A 108 -0.98 6.75 23.81
N GLU A 109 -0.23 6.64 22.71
CA GLU A 109 0.26 7.80 21.93
C GLU A 109 -0.82 8.49 21.11
N VAL A 110 -1.78 7.75 20.56
CA VAL A 110 -2.88 8.28 19.75
C VAL A 110 -3.96 8.95 20.60
N SER A 111 -3.99 8.66 21.90
CA SER A 111 -4.82 9.33 22.90
C SER A 111 -4.22 10.70 23.26
N VAL A 112 -4.04 11.55 22.25
CA VAL A 112 -3.34 12.84 22.31
C VAL A 112 -4.03 13.89 23.17
N GLY A 113 -5.24 13.57 23.65
CA GLY A 113 -6.07 14.46 24.43
C GLY A 113 -6.92 15.38 23.54
N THR A 114 -7.69 16.23 24.20
CA THR A 114 -8.76 17.02 23.56
C THR A 114 -8.74 18.50 23.95
N SER A 115 -7.57 18.97 24.40
CA SER A 115 -7.33 20.35 24.84
C SER A 115 -6.60 21.20 23.81
N GLY A 116 -6.46 20.71 22.57
CA GLY A 116 -5.78 21.38 21.48
C GLY A 116 -6.46 22.66 21.01
N SER A 117 -5.75 23.38 20.16
CA SER A 117 -6.25 24.56 19.45
C SER A 117 -7.49 24.25 18.60
N ARG A 118 -8.32 25.28 18.36
CA ARG A 118 -9.40 25.27 17.33
C ARG A 118 -8.93 25.82 15.97
N ASP A 119 -7.62 26.03 15.85
CA ASP A 119 -6.94 26.45 14.65
C ASP A 119 -5.95 25.34 14.33
N GLU A 120 -6.47 24.25 13.76
CA GLU A 120 -5.78 22.99 13.54
C GLU A 120 -4.85 23.10 12.33
N GLN A 121 -3.54 22.98 12.54
CA GLN A 121 -2.53 23.18 11.50
C GLN A 121 -1.83 21.86 11.15
N GLY A 122 -2.61 20.80 10.92
CA GLY A 122 -2.09 19.46 10.67
C GLY A 122 -1.12 19.38 9.49
N LEU A 123 -1.36 20.10 8.40
CA LEU A 123 -0.42 20.10 7.26
C LEU A 123 0.94 20.71 7.62
N ALA A 124 0.96 21.79 8.41
CA ALA A 124 2.20 22.35 8.91
C ALA A 124 2.88 21.40 9.91
N MET A 125 2.12 20.78 10.82
CA MET A 125 2.66 19.85 11.80
C MET A 125 3.23 18.59 11.15
N ALA A 126 2.66 18.09 10.05
CA ALA A 126 3.27 17.03 9.26
C ALA A 126 4.64 17.43 8.72
N VAL A 127 4.74 18.62 8.10
CA VAL A 127 6.02 19.10 7.54
C VAL A 127 7.08 19.30 8.62
N PHE A 128 6.69 19.71 9.83
CA PHE A 128 7.64 19.75 10.95
C PHE A 128 7.95 18.36 11.50
N GLY A 129 6.95 17.48 11.62
CA GLY A 129 7.08 16.16 12.21
C GLY A 129 8.02 15.24 11.45
N VAL A 130 8.07 15.35 10.12
CA VAL A 130 8.98 14.53 9.30
C VAL A 130 10.43 15.04 9.27
N ARG A 131 10.73 16.17 9.90
CA ARG A 131 12.07 16.77 9.83
C ARG A 131 13.03 16.13 10.85
N PRO A 132 14.23 15.69 10.42
CA PRO A 132 15.24 15.18 11.34
C PRO A 132 15.77 16.20 12.36
N ASP A 133 15.67 17.51 12.10
CA ASP A 133 16.07 18.51 13.10
C ASP A 133 15.02 18.73 14.21
N VAL A 134 13.77 18.28 13.98
CA VAL A 134 12.69 18.27 14.99
C VAL A 134 12.64 16.90 15.66
N ASN A 135 12.63 15.83 14.87
CA ASN A 135 12.54 14.43 15.31
C ASN A 135 13.74 13.62 14.75
N PRO A 136 14.91 13.64 15.40
CA PRO A 136 16.18 13.16 14.83
C PRO A 136 16.28 11.66 14.57
N ASP A 137 15.42 10.85 15.19
CA ASP A 137 15.44 9.39 15.07
C ASP A 137 14.13 8.84 14.49
N PHE A 138 13.35 9.68 13.81
CA PHE A 138 12.08 9.27 13.21
C PHE A 138 12.26 8.94 11.72
N MET A 139 12.16 9.93 10.83
CA MET A 139 12.18 9.73 9.38
C MET A 139 13.59 9.39 8.85
N ARG A 140 13.73 8.21 8.26
CA ARG A 140 14.97 7.63 7.73
C ARG A 140 15.18 7.98 6.27
N SER A 141 16.45 8.08 5.89
CA SER A 141 16.89 8.44 4.53
C SER A 141 16.81 7.31 3.51
N GLU A 142 16.41 6.12 3.94
CA GLU A 142 16.29 4.92 3.13
C GLU A 142 14.87 4.36 3.20
N ALA A 143 14.00 4.95 4.02
CA ALA A 143 12.64 4.49 4.21
C ALA A 143 11.67 5.16 3.23
N VAL A 144 10.61 4.43 2.88
CA VAL A 144 9.41 5.01 2.27
C VAL A 144 8.64 5.75 3.36
N GLY A 145 8.25 7.00 3.07
CA GLY A 145 7.55 7.85 4.01
C GLY A 145 6.04 7.79 3.86
N HIS A 146 5.31 7.75 4.97
CA HIS A 146 3.87 7.91 5.01
C HIS A 146 3.48 8.97 6.04
N VAL A 147 2.45 9.76 5.71
CA VAL A 147 1.78 10.65 6.67
C VAL A 147 0.30 10.32 6.67
N VAL A 148 -0.33 10.19 7.83
CA VAL A 148 -1.76 9.94 7.97
C VAL A 148 -2.38 11.09 8.74
N PHE A 149 -3.24 11.85 8.09
CA PHE A 149 -4.02 12.91 8.73
C PHE A 149 -5.32 12.34 9.27
N VAL A 150 -5.66 12.67 10.51
CA VAL A 150 -6.90 12.27 11.18
C VAL A 150 -7.50 13.50 11.86
N SER A 151 -8.56 14.07 11.28
CA SER A 151 -9.20 15.31 11.78
C SER A 151 -10.67 15.37 11.34
N ASP A 152 -11.53 15.90 12.21
CA ASP A 152 -12.95 16.14 11.94
C ASP A 152 -13.21 17.54 11.33
N GLU A 153 -12.17 18.32 11.02
CA GLU A 153 -12.27 19.58 10.29
C GLU A 153 -11.20 19.78 9.20
N ASP A 154 -11.21 20.96 8.57
CA ASP A 154 -10.24 21.28 7.53
C ASP A 154 -8.99 21.91 8.12
N ASP A 155 -7.87 21.77 7.42
CA ASP A 155 -6.59 22.33 7.85
C ASP A 155 -6.56 23.87 7.78
N HIS A 156 -6.07 24.51 8.83
CA HIS A 156 -5.90 25.95 8.96
C HIS A 156 -4.45 26.43 8.72
N SER A 157 -3.57 25.58 8.21
CA SER A 157 -2.17 25.94 7.97
C SER A 157 -2.03 27.06 6.92
N ALA A 158 -1.03 27.93 7.12
CA ALA A 158 -0.95 29.21 6.40
C ALA A 158 -0.77 29.13 4.87
N ASN A 159 -0.07 28.13 4.34
CA ASN A 159 0.22 28.01 2.91
C ASN A 159 -0.87 27.24 2.15
N GLU A 160 -0.73 27.13 0.83
CA GLU A 160 -1.63 26.32 0.00
C GLU A 160 -1.35 24.82 0.16
N ALA A 161 -2.40 23.99 0.05
CA ALA A 161 -2.28 22.53 0.15
C ALA A 161 -1.22 21.94 -0.81
N ALA A 162 -1.12 22.48 -2.03
CA ALA A 162 -0.15 22.04 -3.02
C ALA A 162 1.31 22.26 -2.57
N GLU A 163 1.59 23.30 -1.78
CA GLU A 163 2.92 23.56 -1.23
C GLU A 163 3.29 22.56 -0.13
N TYR A 164 2.32 22.20 0.71
CA TYR A 164 2.49 21.13 1.70
C TYR A 164 2.72 19.77 1.03
N ALA A 165 1.94 19.42 0.01
CA ALA A 165 2.15 18.20 -0.77
C ALA A 165 3.56 18.13 -1.38
N GLY A 166 4.06 19.24 -1.94
CA GLY A 166 5.43 19.32 -2.45
C GLY A 166 6.49 19.16 -1.37
N SER A 167 6.28 19.79 -0.22
CA SER A 167 7.20 19.71 0.93
C SER A 167 7.27 18.29 1.49
N LEU A 168 6.12 17.62 1.62
CA LEU A 168 6.03 16.26 2.12
C LEU A 168 6.67 15.26 1.18
N ARG A 169 6.35 15.29 -0.13
CA ARG A 169 7.01 14.41 -1.12
C ARG A 169 8.54 14.50 -1.00
N GLY A 170 9.08 15.72 -0.98
CA GLY A 170 10.51 15.97 -0.88
C GLY A 170 11.15 15.62 0.48
N ALA A 171 10.39 15.26 1.49
CA ALA A 171 10.91 14.88 2.81
C ALA A 171 11.43 13.43 2.85
N ALA A 172 10.99 12.57 1.93
CA ALA A 172 11.48 11.19 1.79
C ALA A 172 12.33 11.02 0.51
N PRO A 173 13.22 10.03 0.47
CA PRO A 173 14.09 9.76 -0.67
C PRO A 173 13.30 9.52 -1.95
N GLY A 174 13.75 10.06 -3.07
CA GLY A 174 13.10 9.84 -4.37
C GLY A 174 11.71 10.45 -4.49
N GLU A 175 11.36 11.43 -3.64
CA GLU A 175 10.02 12.04 -3.56
C GLU A 175 8.90 11.04 -3.19
N SER A 176 9.25 10.01 -2.42
CA SER A 176 8.41 8.83 -2.15
C SER A 176 7.41 8.98 -1.01
N LEU A 177 7.33 10.14 -0.35
CA LEU A 177 6.40 10.29 0.77
C LEU A 177 4.95 10.42 0.28
N THR A 178 4.09 9.54 0.77
CA THR A 178 2.66 9.54 0.47
C THR A 178 1.85 10.00 1.68
N ALA A 179 0.91 10.93 1.48
CA ALA A 179 0.02 11.40 2.52
C ALA A 179 -1.38 10.79 2.37
N HIS A 180 -1.98 10.36 3.46
CA HIS A 180 -3.28 9.73 3.55
C HIS A 180 -4.21 10.59 4.41
N ALA A 181 -5.52 10.53 4.19
CA ALA A 181 -6.49 11.34 4.92
C ALA A 181 -7.67 10.50 5.43
N LEU A 182 -7.85 10.44 6.76
CA LEU A 182 -9.06 10.02 7.44
C LEU A 182 -9.77 11.29 7.92
N VAL A 183 -10.63 11.86 7.09
CA VAL A 183 -11.23 13.19 7.33
C VAL A 183 -12.69 13.23 6.88
N GLY A 184 -13.41 14.32 7.16
CA GLY A 184 -14.79 14.46 6.70
C GLY A 184 -14.93 14.60 5.18
N ASP A 185 -16.00 14.01 4.64
CA ASP A 185 -16.24 13.91 3.19
C ASP A 185 -16.54 15.25 2.52
N VAL A 186 -16.10 15.43 1.27
CA VAL A 186 -16.53 16.58 0.45
C VAL A 186 -17.92 16.35 -0.16
N PRO A 187 -18.73 17.41 -0.36
CA PRO A 187 -18.40 18.83 -0.16
C PRO A 187 -18.77 19.40 1.21
N ALA A 188 -19.50 18.67 2.06
CA ALA A 188 -20.18 19.25 3.23
C ALA A 188 -19.76 18.65 4.58
N GLY A 189 -18.84 17.70 4.57
CA GLY A 189 -18.52 16.87 5.72
C GLY A 189 -19.28 15.54 5.69
N CYS A 190 -19.19 14.82 6.80
CA CYS A 190 -19.86 13.54 7.01
C CYS A 190 -20.64 13.54 8.33
N LEU A 191 -21.58 12.59 8.44
CA LEU A 191 -22.34 12.34 9.65
C LEU A 191 -22.65 10.86 9.76
N SER A 192 -22.36 10.26 10.92
CA SER A 192 -22.78 8.92 11.30
C SER A 192 -23.61 8.96 12.59
N GLY A 193 -23.92 7.78 13.14
CA GLY A 193 -24.64 7.68 14.41
C GLY A 193 -23.83 8.19 15.61
N THR A 194 -22.50 8.24 15.48
CA THR A 194 -21.55 8.53 16.57
C THR A 194 -20.55 9.63 16.25
N SER A 195 -20.42 10.05 14.99
CA SER A 195 -19.42 11.02 14.54
C SER A 195 -20.03 12.05 13.58
N ALA A 196 -19.47 13.26 13.59
CA ALA A 196 -19.79 14.31 12.63
C ALA A 196 -18.53 15.14 12.37
N ALA A 197 -18.22 15.37 11.09
CA ALA A 197 -17.04 16.12 10.70
C ALA A 197 -17.37 17.13 9.60
N ASN A 198 -16.66 18.25 9.58
CA ASN A 198 -16.59 19.15 8.42
C ASN A 198 -15.71 18.53 7.32
N ALA A 199 -15.83 19.04 6.09
CA ALA A 199 -15.04 18.53 4.97
C ALA A 199 -13.54 18.88 5.12
N GLY A 200 -12.67 17.88 5.20
CA GLY A 200 -11.21 18.04 5.28
C GLY A 200 -10.57 18.32 3.91
N THR A 201 -11.05 19.35 3.20
CA THR A 201 -10.76 19.60 1.78
C THR A 201 -9.26 19.71 1.48
N ARG A 202 -8.48 20.37 2.34
CA ARG A 202 -7.04 20.56 2.15
C ARG A 202 -6.27 19.26 2.38
N TYR A 203 -6.67 18.45 3.36
CA TYR A 203 -6.08 17.12 3.58
C TYR A 203 -6.33 16.20 2.38
N LEU A 204 -7.57 16.18 1.86
CA LEU A 204 -7.92 15.40 0.67
C LEU A 204 -7.12 15.83 -0.56
N ALA A 205 -6.90 17.13 -0.75
CA ALA A 205 -6.08 17.65 -1.85
C ALA A 205 -4.60 17.22 -1.74
N VAL A 206 -4.04 17.18 -0.52
CA VAL A 206 -2.67 16.68 -0.28
C VAL A 206 -2.61 15.17 -0.52
N ALA A 207 -3.60 14.41 -0.05
CA ALA A 207 -3.66 12.97 -0.28
C ALA A 207 -3.72 12.64 -1.78
N GLU A 208 -4.59 13.30 -2.54
CA GLU A 208 -4.67 13.13 -3.99
C GLU A 208 -3.34 13.50 -4.68
N ALA A 209 -2.75 14.64 -4.32
CA ALA A 209 -1.50 15.11 -4.92
C ALA A 209 -0.28 14.22 -4.62
N THR A 210 -0.36 13.36 -3.60
CA THR A 210 0.70 12.42 -3.22
C THR A 210 0.36 10.96 -3.55
N GLY A 211 -0.82 10.72 -4.15
CA GLY A 211 -1.29 9.39 -4.52
C GLY A 211 -1.74 8.53 -3.34
N GLY A 212 -2.10 9.15 -2.22
CA GLY A 212 -2.47 8.43 -1.00
C GLY A 212 -3.94 8.07 -0.91
N LEU A 213 -4.26 7.43 0.22
CA LEU A 213 -5.57 6.87 0.50
C LEU A 213 -6.45 7.92 1.20
N THR A 214 -7.74 7.84 0.95
CA THR A 214 -8.74 8.68 1.61
C THR A 214 -9.83 7.79 2.21
N GLU A 215 -10.23 8.08 3.45
CA GLU A 215 -11.33 7.41 4.14
C GLU A 215 -12.15 8.45 4.92
N SER A 216 -13.45 8.20 5.07
CA SER A 216 -14.34 9.04 5.84
C SER A 216 -14.08 8.85 7.33
N ILE A 217 -13.79 9.93 8.05
CA ILE A 217 -13.61 9.86 9.50
C ILE A 217 -14.90 9.42 10.22
N CYS A 218 -16.07 9.61 9.61
CA CYS A 218 -17.33 9.15 10.18
C CYS A 218 -17.57 7.64 10.01
N ALA A 219 -16.65 6.89 9.39
CA ALA A 219 -16.76 5.45 9.28
C ALA A 219 -16.77 4.79 10.66
N ASP A 220 -17.62 3.76 10.84
CA ASP A 220 -17.72 3.02 12.10
C ASP A 220 -16.47 2.14 12.36
N ASP A 221 -15.64 1.91 11.33
CA ASP A 221 -14.46 1.03 11.36
C ASP A 221 -13.37 1.55 10.41
N TYR A 222 -12.16 1.80 10.94
CA TYR A 222 -10.99 2.22 10.18
C TYR A 222 -10.08 1.03 9.77
N GLY A 223 -10.39 -0.18 10.21
CA GLY A 223 -9.63 -1.40 9.93
C GLY A 223 -9.33 -1.60 8.44
N PRO A 224 -10.31 -1.49 7.51
CA PRO A 224 -10.06 -1.67 6.09
C PRO A 224 -8.99 -0.73 5.51
N VAL A 225 -9.06 0.58 5.81
CA VAL A 225 -8.05 1.54 5.31
C VAL A 225 -6.69 1.32 5.98
N LEU A 226 -6.68 0.98 7.28
CA LEU A 226 -5.45 0.68 8.01
C LEU A 226 -4.78 -0.61 7.49
N VAL A 227 -5.53 -1.60 7.03
CA VAL A 227 -4.97 -2.78 6.36
C VAL A 227 -4.31 -2.39 5.04
N VAL A 228 -4.96 -1.55 4.23
CA VAL A 228 -4.35 -1.09 2.96
C VAL A 228 -3.10 -0.25 3.22
N LEU A 229 -3.12 0.61 4.24
CA LEU A 229 -1.95 1.37 4.67
C LEU A 229 -0.82 0.44 5.13
N GLY A 230 -1.11 -0.57 5.95
CA GLY A 230 -0.10 -1.52 6.39
C GLY A 230 0.50 -2.34 5.25
N LEU A 231 -0.25 -2.61 4.17
CA LEU A 231 0.29 -3.23 2.95
C LEU A 231 1.24 -2.27 2.21
N ALA A 232 0.87 -0.98 2.13
CA ALA A 232 1.75 0.03 1.54
C ALA A 232 3.05 0.20 2.34
N VAL A 233 2.95 0.21 3.67
CA VAL A 233 4.08 0.27 4.61
C VAL A 233 4.95 -0.98 4.53
N ALA A 234 4.35 -2.15 4.27
CA ALA A 234 5.13 -3.37 4.03
C ALA A 234 5.97 -3.27 2.74
N GLY A 235 5.63 -2.38 1.81
CA GLY A 235 6.36 -2.12 0.57
C GLY A 235 6.19 -3.17 -0.52
N TRP A 236 5.56 -4.31 -0.23
CA TRP A 236 5.66 -5.49 -1.09
C TRP A 236 5.10 -5.24 -2.49
N ASN A 237 5.99 -5.30 -3.48
CA ASN A 237 5.62 -5.31 -4.90
C ASN A 237 4.54 -6.38 -5.19
N PRO A 238 3.31 -5.97 -5.54
CA PRO A 238 2.26 -6.94 -5.87
C PRO A 238 2.32 -7.38 -7.33
N THR A 239 3.15 -6.76 -8.17
CA THR A 239 3.10 -6.90 -9.63
C THR A 239 4.40 -7.45 -10.21
N PHE A 240 4.30 -8.58 -10.91
CA PHE A 240 5.44 -9.27 -11.50
C PHE A 240 5.25 -9.42 -13.00
N ILE A 241 6.03 -8.67 -13.79
CA ILE A 241 5.95 -8.66 -15.25
C ILE A 241 6.56 -9.94 -15.81
N LEU A 242 5.78 -10.65 -16.63
CA LEU A 242 6.18 -11.89 -17.27
C LEU A 242 7.12 -11.63 -18.46
N SER A 243 8.03 -12.57 -18.70
CA SER A 243 9.05 -12.48 -19.76
C SER A 243 8.49 -12.73 -21.16
N ASP A 244 7.34 -13.41 -21.25
CA ASP A 244 6.63 -13.74 -22.48
C ASP A 244 5.11 -13.62 -22.25
N ILE A 245 4.34 -13.52 -23.33
CA ILE A 245 2.87 -13.55 -23.25
C ILE A 245 2.42 -15.00 -22.95
N PRO A 246 1.63 -15.25 -21.89
CA PRO A 246 1.14 -16.59 -21.54
C PRO A 246 -0.14 -16.97 -22.29
N ALA A 247 -0.33 -18.27 -22.54
CA ALA A 247 -1.65 -18.86 -22.73
C ALA A 247 -2.34 -18.91 -21.36
N GLN A 248 -3.36 -18.07 -21.17
CA GLN A 248 -3.88 -17.74 -19.84
C GLN A 248 -4.40 -18.96 -19.06
N ASP A 249 -5.00 -19.94 -19.76
CA ASP A 249 -5.52 -21.17 -19.17
C ASP A 249 -4.43 -22.16 -18.68
N THR A 250 -3.15 -21.81 -18.90
CA THR A 250 -1.99 -22.60 -18.50
C THR A 250 -1.17 -21.97 -17.36
N LEU A 251 -1.57 -20.78 -16.89
CA LEU A 251 -0.86 -20.09 -15.80
C LEU A 251 -0.99 -20.85 -14.49
N GLU A 252 0.16 -21.15 -13.89
CA GLU A 252 0.28 -21.65 -12.52
C GLU A 252 1.26 -20.79 -11.74
N VAL A 253 0.83 -20.32 -10.58
CA VAL A 253 1.61 -19.45 -9.70
C VAL A 253 1.94 -20.19 -8.41
N ASN A 254 3.23 -20.25 -8.10
CA ASN A 254 3.76 -20.91 -6.91
C ASN A 254 4.61 -19.92 -6.11
N VAL A 255 4.34 -19.81 -4.81
CA VAL A 255 5.10 -18.98 -3.86
C VAL A 255 5.69 -19.89 -2.79
N ASP A 256 7.02 -19.97 -2.71
CA ASP A 256 7.75 -20.83 -1.76
C ASP A 256 7.28 -22.29 -1.70
N GLY A 257 6.89 -22.85 -2.85
CA GLY A 257 6.42 -24.22 -2.98
C GLY A 257 4.91 -24.38 -2.82
N VAL A 258 4.15 -23.33 -2.48
CA VAL A 258 2.69 -23.34 -2.34
C VAL A 258 2.04 -22.78 -3.59
N ILE A 259 1.13 -23.55 -4.20
CA ILE A 259 0.32 -23.07 -5.33
C ILE A 259 -0.71 -22.06 -4.83
N ILE A 260 -0.69 -20.86 -5.39
CA ILE A 260 -1.65 -19.80 -5.07
C ILE A 260 -2.76 -19.81 -6.13
N PRO A 261 -4.05 -19.86 -5.74
CA PRO A 261 -5.15 -19.87 -6.69
C PRO A 261 -5.34 -18.49 -7.35
N GLU A 262 -5.75 -18.50 -8.63
CA GLU A 262 -6.22 -17.31 -9.33
C GLU A 262 -7.55 -16.83 -8.72
N ARG A 263 -7.56 -15.62 -8.17
CA ARG A 263 -8.74 -14.97 -7.56
C ARG A 263 -8.44 -13.51 -7.26
N GLU A 264 -9.48 -12.69 -7.26
CA GLU A 264 -9.38 -11.24 -7.01
C GLU A 264 -8.97 -10.89 -5.57
N ILE A 265 -9.26 -11.74 -4.58
CA ILE A 265 -8.98 -11.49 -3.15
C ILE A 265 -8.13 -12.62 -2.59
N ASP A 266 -7.03 -12.26 -1.90
CA ASP A 266 -6.05 -13.19 -1.33
C ASP A 266 -5.48 -14.15 -2.40
N GLY A 267 -5.30 -13.70 -3.64
CA GLY A 267 -4.77 -14.52 -4.73
C GLY A 267 -4.00 -13.69 -5.74
N TRP A 268 -4.12 -14.06 -7.01
CA TRP A 268 -3.55 -13.31 -8.11
C TRP A 268 -4.52 -13.22 -9.29
N THR A 269 -4.31 -12.21 -10.13
CA THR A 269 -4.94 -12.05 -11.45
C THR A 269 -3.88 -11.74 -12.50
N TYR A 270 -4.19 -11.97 -13.78
CA TYR A 270 -3.30 -11.62 -14.89
C TYR A 270 -3.71 -10.28 -15.53
N SER A 271 -2.83 -9.28 -15.50
CA SER A 271 -2.98 -8.03 -16.24
C SER A 271 -2.49 -8.21 -17.67
N ILE A 272 -3.43 -8.29 -18.62
CA ILE A 272 -3.11 -8.40 -20.06
C ILE A 272 -2.38 -7.16 -20.57
N GLY A 273 -2.73 -5.97 -20.07
CA GLY A 273 -2.14 -4.71 -20.53
C GLY A 273 -0.66 -4.58 -20.18
N ASP A 274 -0.30 -5.07 -19.00
CA ASP A 274 1.06 -4.97 -18.46
C ASP A 274 1.86 -6.27 -18.64
N ASN A 275 1.24 -7.32 -19.17
CA ASN A 275 1.76 -8.70 -19.21
C ASN A 275 2.30 -9.14 -17.84
N ALA A 276 1.48 -9.02 -16.79
CA ALA A 276 1.94 -9.19 -15.41
C ALA A 276 0.99 -10.02 -14.54
N ILE A 277 1.55 -10.71 -13.55
CA ILE A 277 0.78 -11.29 -12.44
C ILE A 277 0.65 -10.23 -11.35
N VAL A 278 -0.59 -9.97 -10.93
CA VAL A 278 -0.93 -8.98 -9.90
C VAL A 278 -1.54 -9.72 -8.71
N PHE A 279 -0.83 -9.72 -7.60
CA PHE A 279 -1.28 -10.30 -6.34
C PHE A 279 -2.21 -9.35 -5.57
N SER A 280 -3.04 -9.92 -4.72
CA SER A 280 -3.91 -9.17 -3.82
C SER A 280 -3.96 -9.77 -2.42
N GLY A 281 -4.20 -8.90 -1.44
CA GLY A 281 -4.38 -9.28 -0.04
C GLY A 281 -3.20 -10.06 0.52
N ARG A 282 -3.48 -11.11 1.29
CA ARG A 282 -2.47 -11.91 2.00
C ARG A 282 -1.65 -12.85 1.11
N ALA A 283 -1.95 -12.92 -0.19
CA ALA A 283 -1.21 -13.74 -1.12
C ALA A 283 0.00 -13.03 -1.75
N ILE A 284 0.13 -11.71 -1.55
CA ILE A 284 1.31 -10.97 -2.00
C ILE A 284 2.56 -11.63 -1.39
N PRO A 285 3.55 -12.06 -2.21
CA PRO A 285 4.76 -12.70 -1.72
C PRO A 285 5.50 -11.81 -0.71
N ARG A 286 5.98 -12.39 0.39
CA ARG A 286 6.77 -11.68 1.40
C ARG A 286 8.23 -11.54 0.95
N PRO A 287 9.00 -10.57 1.46
CA PRO A 287 10.43 -10.42 1.17
C PRO A 287 11.20 -11.72 1.35
N GLY A 288 12.07 -12.01 0.40
CA GLY A 288 12.84 -13.26 0.34
C GLY A 288 12.07 -14.49 -0.13
N MET A 289 10.74 -14.43 -0.25
CA MET A 289 9.96 -15.51 -0.86
C MET A 289 10.24 -15.58 -2.36
N LYS A 290 10.31 -16.81 -2.86
CA LYS A 290 10.50 -17.09 -4.27
C LYS A 290 9.15 -17.28 -4.94
N LEU A 291 8.88 -16.44 -5.94
CA LEU A 291 7.75 -16.59 -6.85
C LEU A 291 8.19 -17.34 -8.10
N VAL A 292 7.40 -18.33 -8.50
CA VAL A 292 7.58 -19.09 -9.73
C VAL A 292 6.26 -19.06 -10.50
N VAL A 293 6.28 -18.52 -11.71
CA VAL A 293 5.14 -18.51 -12.63
C VAL A 293 5.45 -19.43 -13.80
N SER A 294 4.63 -20.45 -14.01
CA SER A 294 4.78 -21.41 -15.10
C SER A 294 3.62 -21.30 -16.08
N TYR A 295 3.89 -21.33 -17.38
CA TYR A 295 2.86 -21.22 -18.42
C TYR A 295 3.37 -21.71 -19.78
N GLN A 296 2.45 -21.98 -20.70
CA GLN A 296 2.78 -22.12 -22.13
C GLN A 296 2.74 -20.75 -22.79
N ARG A 297 3.61 -20.49 -23.78
CA ARG A 297 3.54 -19.24 -24.55
C ARG A 297 2.19 -19.10 -25.26
N GLY A 298 1.55 -17.95 -25.08
CA GLY A 298 0.40 -17.49 -25.84
C GLY A 298 0.86 -17.03 -27.22
N GLY A 299 0.21 -17.54 -28.27
CA GLY A 299 0.47 -17.16 -29.66
C GLY A 299 -0.22 -15.87 -30.09
#